data_AF-A0A1C2AII9-F1
#
_entry.id   AF-A0A1C2AII9-F1
#
_cell.length_a   1.000
_cell.length_b   1.000
_cell.length_c   1.000
_cell.angle_alpha   90.00
_cell.angle_beta   90.00
_cell.angle_gamma   90.00
#
_symmetry.space_group_name_H-M   'P 1'
#
loop_
_entity.id
_entity.type
_entity.pdbx_description
1 polymer ?
#
loop_
_entity_poly.entity_id
_entity_poly.type
_entity_poly.pdbx_seq_one_letter_code
_entity_poly.pdbx_strand_id
1 'polypeptide(L)'
;MAELFIFFEQIYRILFLLIPVLVSVAMIVWLDRRVWAFVQKRRGPNVVGPFGLFQTLADALKYIFKEIIIPASSNKVIFILAPIVTMTLALIAWAVIPFSETFVLADINVGILYLFAVSSLGVYGIIMGGWASNSKYPFLGAIRSAAQMVSYEVSIGVIIINVLLCVGSLNLSDIVLAQKDLWFVIPLFPMFIIFFISALAETNRPPFDLPEAEAELVAGYQTEYSGMMYAMFWLGEYANILLMCAMGSILFLGGWLSPIDLFPFNVIPAPIWLILKILFLFILFALIKAIVPRYRYDQLMKLGWKIFLPFSLIYVVLTASFLMYFDLLPGN
;
A
#
# COMPACT_ATOMS: atom_id res chain seq x y z
N MET A 1 17.74 -35.00 -1.43
CA MET A 1 16.89 -34.95 -2.64
C MET A 1 15.55 -34.27 -2.35
N ALA A 2 14.76 -34.74 -1.37
CA ALA A 2 13.48 -34.11 -1.02
C ALA A 2 13.61 -32.66 -0.53
N GLU A 3 14.56 -32.35 0.37
CA GLU A 3 14.77 -30.96 0.82
C GLU A 3 15.23 -30.03 -0.30
N LEU A 4 16.05 -30.53 -1.22
CA LEU A 4 16.50 -29.78 -2.38
C LEU A 4 15.32 -29.45 -3.31
N PHE A 5 14.40 -30.40 -3.50
CA PHE A 5 13.19 -30.20 -4.28
C PHE A 5 12.26 -29.16 -3.65
N ILE A 6 12.03 -29.25 -2.34
CA ILE A 6 11.25 -28.25 -1.59
C ILE A 6 11.89 -26.87 -1.73
N PHE A 7 13.21 -26.76 -1.61
CA PHE A 7 13.92 -25.50 -1.76
C PHE A 7 13.72 -24.86 -3.15
N PHE A 8 13.87 -25.63 -4.22
CA PHE A 8 13.62 -25.14 -5.58
C PHE A 8 12.15 -24.77 -5.83
N GLU A 9 11.21 -25.54 -5.27
CA GLU A 9 9.79 -25.23 -5.37
C GLU A 9 9.45 -23.90 -4.70
N GLN A 10 9.99 -23.64 -3.50
CA GLN A 10 9.77 -22.36 -2.82
C GLN A 10 10.41 -21.19 -3.57
N ILE A 11 11.61 -21.35 -4.12
CA ILE A 11 12.23 -20.32 -4.96
C ILE A 11 11.36 -20.02 -6.18
N TYR A 12 10.83 -21.06 -6.82
CA TYR A 12 9.95 -20.88 -7.97
C TYR A 12 8.68 -20.11 -7.59
N ARG A 13 8.02 -20.46 -6.48
CA ARG A 13 6.84 -19.74 -5.96
C ARG A 13 7.16 -18.27 -5.66
N ILE A 14 8.30 -18.00 -5.02
CA ILE A 14 8.74 -16.64 -4.70
C ILE A 14 8.99 -15.83 -5.98
N LEU A 15 9.71 -16.37 -6.95
CA LEU A 15 9.97 -15.69 -8.22
C LEU A 15 8.69 -15.45 -9.01
N PHE A 16 7.77 -16.42 -8.99
CA PHE A 16 6.47 -16.31 -9.66
C PHE A 16 5.59 -15.21 -9.07
N LEU A 17 5.73 -14.88 -7.78
CA LEU A 17 5.06 -13.74 -7.16
C LEU A 17 5.83 -12.43 -7.36
N LEU A 18 7.14 -12.45 -7.15
CA LEU A 18 7.98 -11.25 -7.11
C LEU A 18 8.10 -10.58 -8.49
N ILE A 19 8.25 -11.34 -9.57
CA ILE A 19 8.39 -10.79 -10.92
C ILE A 19 7.12 -10.02 -11.34
N PRO A 20 5.90 -10.59 -11.27
CA PRO A 20 4.68 -9.86 -11.58
C PRO A 20 4.47 -8.63 -10.67
N VAL A 21 4.79 -8.73 -9.37
CA VAL A 21 4.66 -7.60 -8.45
C VAL A 21 5.57 -6.45 -8.90
N LEU A 22 6.85 -6.70 -9.17
CA LEU A 22 7.77 -5.66 -9.65
C LEU A 22 7.33 -5.05 -10.99
N VAL A 23 6.87 -5.89 -11.92
CA VAL A 23 6.33 -5.41 -13.20
C VAL A 23 5.08 -4.56 -12.98
N SER A 24 4.19 -4.96 -12.08
CA SER A 24 2.97 -4.21 -11.75
C SER A 24 3.28 -2.84 -11.15
N VAL A 25 4.23 -2.77 -10.21
CA VAL A 25 4.71 -1.53 -9.60
C VAL A 25 5.26 -0.59 -10.67
N ALA A 26 6.10 -1.11 -11.58
CA ALA A 26 6.64 -0.31 -12.68
C ALA A 26 5.53 0.20 -13.60
N MET A 27 4.59 -0.66 -14.02
CA MET A 27 3.49 -0.28 -14.92
C MET A 27 2.50 0.70 -14.28
N ILE A 28 2.36 0.69 -12.96
CA ILE A 28 1.48 1.61 -12.25
C ILE A 28 1.98 3.05 -12.27
N VAL A 29 3.29 3.26 -12.32
CA VAL A 29 3.85 4.60 -12.54
C VAL A 29 3.38 5.17 -13.89
N TRP A 30 3.30 4.32 -14.92
CA TRP A 30 2.74 4.72 -16.22
C TRP A 30 1.24 5.01 -16.11
N LEU A 31 0.49 4.18 -15.39
CA LEU A 31 -0.95 4.34 -15.19
C LEU A 31 -1.27 5.66 -14.45
N ASP A 32 -0.56 5.97 -13.35
CA ASP A 32 -0.73 7.21 -12.56
C ASP A 32 -0.58 8.45 -13.47
N ARG A 33 0.47 8.47 -14.29
CA ARG A 33 0.72 9.58 -15.22
C ARG A 33 -0.39 9.75 -16.25
N ARG A 34 -1.01 8.66 -16.72
CA ARG A 34 -2.11 8.72 -17.68
C ARG A 34 -3.42 9.15 -17.04
N VAL A 35 -3.75 8.62 -15.87
CA VAL A 35 -4.95 9.04 -15.11
C VAL A 35 -4.88 10.53 -14.82
N TRP A 36 -3.73 11.01 -14.33
CA TRP A 36 -3.55 12.43 -14.03
C TRP A 36 -3.64 13.32 -15.28
N ALA A 37 -3.01 12.91 -16.38
CA ALA A 37 -3.09 13.62 -17.64
C ALA A 37 -4.54 13.69 -18.17
N PHE A 38 -5.30 12.59 -18.04
CA PHE A 38 -6.70 12.53 -18.46
C PHE A 38 -7.57 13.54 -17.70
N VAL A 39 -7.45 13.61 -16.36
CA VAL A 39 -8.17 14.60 -15.54
C VAL A 39 -7.82 16.03 -15.96
N GLN A 40 -6.56 16.28 -16.28
CA GLN A 40 -6.06 17.58 -16.75
C GLN A 40 -6.35 17.88 -18.23
N LYS A 41 -7.13 17.02 -18.92
CA LYS A 41 -7.43 17.14 -20.37
C LYS A 41 -6.17 17.21 -21.26
N ARG A 42 -5.06 16.59 -20.85
CA ARG A 42 -3.84 16.44 -21.66
C ARG A 42 -3.53 14.97 -21.93
N ARG A 43 -2.70 14.70 -22.93
CA ARG A 43 -2.25 13.33 -23.20
C ARG A 43 -1.11 12.98 -22.24
N GLY A 44 -1.20 11.78 -21.66
CA GLY A 44 -0.10 11.21 -20.86
C GLY A 44 1.08 10.76 -21.75
N PRO A 45 2.05 10.01 -21.20
CA PRO A 45 3.18 9.50 -21.97
C PRO A 45 2.70 8.73 -23.21
N ASN A 46 3.10 9.17 -24.41
CA ASN A 46 2.63 8.60 -25.69
C ASN A 46 3.74 8.42 -26.74
N VAL A 47 5.00 8.70 -26.39
CA VAL A 47 6.12 8.71 -27.35
C VAL A 47 6.98 7.44 -27.23
N VAL A 48 7.30 7.00 -26.00
CA VAL A 48 8.20 5.87 -25.77
C VAL A 48 7.44 4.55 -25.89
N GLY A 49 7.38 4.01 -27.12
CA GLY A 49 6.68 2.77 -27.46
C GLY A 49 5.18 2.95 -27.73
N PRO A 50 4.46 1.86 -28.08
CA PRO A 50 3.01 1.90 -28.31
C PRO A 50 2.29 2.40 -27.06
N PHE A 51 1.48 3.47 -27.18
CA PHE A 51 0.78 4.12 -26.05
C PHE A 51 1.68 4.53 -24.87
N GLY A 52 3.00 4.67 -25.08
CA GLY A 52 3.95 5.01 -24.03
C GLY A 52 4.27 3.88 -23.05
N LEU A 53 3.94 2.61 -23.35
CA LEU A 53 4.14 1.47 -22.43
C LEU A 53 5.62 1.29 -22.02
N PHE A 54 6.57 1.62 -22.88
CA PHE A 54 8.00 1.50 -22.59
C PHE A 54 8.57 2.68 -21.79
N GLN A 55 7.73 3.65 -21.40
CA GLN A 55 8.16 4.79 -20.59
C GLN A 55 8.77 4.37 -19.25
N THR A 56 8.19 3.37 -18.59
CA THR A 56 8.62 2.89 -17.26
C THR A 56 9.96 2.17 -17.35
N LEU A 57 10.17 1.40 -18.41
CA LEU A 57 11.46 0.79 -18.72
C LEU A 57 12.53 1.86 -18.99
N ALA A 58 12.20 2.91 -19.76
CA ALA A 58 13.12 4.01 -20.02
C ALA A 58 13.49 4.77 -18.73
N ASP A 59 12.52 4.99 -17.83
CA ASP A 59 12.78 5.59 -16.53
C ASP A 59 13.66 4.72 -15.64
N ALA A 60 13.44 3.40 -15.62
CA ALA A 60 14.29 2.45 -14.90
C ALA A 60 15.74 2.48 -15.42
N LEU A 61 15.92 2.38 -16.74
CA LEU A 61 17.24 2.46 -17.38
C LEU A 61 17.94 3.79 -17.06
N LYS A 62 17.20 4.91 -17.11
CA LYS A 62 17.72 6.23 -16.74
C LYS A 62 18.27 6.22 -15.31
N TYR A 63 17.58 5.64 -14.33
CA TYR A 63 18.08 5.60 -12.95
C TYR A 63 19.26 4.65 -12.76
N ILE A 64 19.36 3.56 -13.53
CA ILE A 64 20.49 2.63 -13.53
C ILE A 64 21.77 3.30 -14.05
N PHE A 65 21.65 4.06 -15.14
CA PHE A 65 22.81 4.75 -15.75
C PHE A 65 23.16 6.07 -15.08
N LYS A 66 22.28 6.60 -14.22
CA LYS A 66 22.53 7.85 -13.51
C LYS A 66 23.51 7.63 -12.37
N GLU A 67 24.48 8.54 -12.26
CA GLU A 67 25.50 8.52 -11.22
C GLU A 67 24.88 8.56 -9.83
N ILE A 68 25.50 7.79 -8.93
CA ILE A 68 25.13 7.71 -7.52
C ILE A 68 26.00 8.70 -6.74
N ILE A 69 25.42 9.85 -6.39
CA ILE A 69 26.01 10.90 -5.57
C ILE A 69 25.72 10.58 -4.10
N ILE A 70 26.78 10.46 -3.30
CA ILE A 70 26.70 10.28 -1.85
C ILE A 70 27.33 11.50 -1.17
N PRO A 71 26.59 12.29 -0.38
CA PRO A 71 27.12 13.48 0.28
C PRO A 71 28.26 13.15 1.25
N ALA A 72 29.28 14.01 1.34
CA ALA A 72 30.43 13.79 2.22
C ALA A 72 30.07 13.83 3.72
N SER A 73 29.06 14.60 4.10
CA SER A 73 28.55 14.71 5.47
C SER A 73 27.64 13.55 5.89
N SER A 74 27.23 12.69 4.96
CA SER A 74 26.27 11.61 5.18
C SER A 74 26.90 10.38 5.84
N ASN A 75 26.10 9.62 6.59
CA ASN A 75 26.52 8.29 7.05
C ASN A 75 26.31 7.27 5.93
N LYS A 76 27.39 6.92 5.23
CA LYS A 76 27.36 6.07 4.02
C LYS A 76 26.65 4.74 4.20
N VAL A 77 26.84 4.07 5.35
CA VAL A 77 26.27 2.73 5.59
C VAL A 77 24.76 2.82 5.65
N ILE A 78 24.22 3.74 6.46
CA ILE A 78 22.79 3.90 6.65
C ILE A 78 22.15 4.53 5.42
N PHE A 79 22.88 5.42 4.73
CA PHE A 79 22.42 6.03 3.49
C PHE A 79 22.10 4.97 2.44
N ILE A 80 22.97 3.98 2.25
CA ILE A 80 22.77 2.88 1.30
C ILE A 80 21.72 1.87 1.81
N LEU A 81 21.73 1.55 3.11
CA LEU A 81 20.81 0.57 3.67
C LEU A 81 19.36 1.04 3.70
N ALA A 82 19.10 2.33 3.93
CA ALA A 82 17.74 2.84 4.09
C ALA A 82 16.81 2.54 2.88
N PRO A 83 17.18 2.88 1.63
CA PRO A 83 16.37 2.51 0.46
C PRO A 83 16.18 1.00 0.29
N ILE A 84 17.22 0.22 0.60
CA ILE A 84 17.15 -1.26 0.51
C ILE A 84 16.12 -1.78 1.50
N VAL A 85 16.17 -1.33 2.76
CA VAL A 85 15.23 -1.74 3.81
C VAL A 85 13.80 -1.33 3.46
N THR A 86 13.57 -0.10 2.96
CA THR A 86 12.21 0.31 2.57
C THR A 86 11.63 -0.57 1.45
N MET A 87 12.46 -0.89 0.45
CA MET A 87 12.01 -1.69 -0.69
C MET A 87 11.80 -3.16 -0.30
N THR A 88 12.70 -3.74 0.48
CA THR A 88 12.56 -5.13 0.92
C THR A 88 11.35 -5.33 1.81
N LEU A 89 11.09 -4.42 2.76
CA LEU A 89 9.90 -4.48 3.61
C LEU A 89 8.62 -4.37 2.79
N ALA A 90 8.56 -3.45 1.82
CA ALA A 90 7.41 -3.32 0.94
C ALA A 90 7.12 -4.61 0.15
N LEU A 91 8.15 -5.31 -0.33
CA LEU A 91 7.99 -6.58 -1.05
C LEU A 91 7.68 -7.77 -0.14
N ILE A 92 8.25 -7.81 1.07
CA ILE A 92 8.01 -8.87 2.05
C ILE A 92 6.54 -8.91 2.46
N ALA A 93 5.89 -7.75 2.61
CA ALA A 93 4.47 -7.65 2.92
C ALA A 93 3.55 -8.36 1.88
N TRP A 94 3.99 -8.50 0.62
CA TRP A 94 3.23 -9.23 -0.41
C TRP A 94 3.18 -10.74 -0.21
N ALA A 95 4.04 -11.32 0.62
CA ALA A 95 4.11 -12.76 0.84
C ALA A 95 2.80 -13.36 1.39
N VAL A 96 2.02 -12.57 2.12
CA VAL A 96 0.80 -13.04 2.80
C VAL A 96 -0.47 -12.71 2.00
N ILE A 97 -0.36 -11.89 0.95
CA ILE A 97 -1.51 -11.49 0.13
C ILE A 97 -2.05 -12.71 -0.64
N PRO A 98 -3.31 -13.12 -0.43
CA PRO A 98 -3.89 -14.26 -1.11
C PRO A 98 -4.52 -13.85 -2.44
N PHE A 99 -4.10 -14.49 -3.54
CA PHE A 99 -4.62 -14.23 -4.90
C PHE A 99 -5.79 -15.16 -5.28
N SER A 100 -5.88 -16.31 -4.62
CA SER A 100 -7.02 -17.23 -4.64
C SER A 100 -6.97 -18.09 -3.38
N GLU A 101 -7.94 -18.99 -3.22
CA GLU A 101 -7.94 -20.00 -2.14
C GLU A 101 -6.67 -20.87 -2.11
N THR A 102 -6.03 -21.10 -3.26
CA THR A 102 -4.84 -21.95 -3.38
C THR A 102 -3.57 -21.17 -3.72
N PHE A 103 -3.70 -19.96 -4.25
CA PHE A 103 -2.56 -19.09 -4.63
C PHE A 103 -2.23 -18.13 -3.50
N VAL A 104 -1.57 -18.66 -2.48
CA VAL A 104 -0.97 -17.91 -1.36
C VAL A 104 0.46 -18.39 -1.19
N LEU A 105 1.42 -17.47 -1.07
CA LEU A 105 2.82 -17.85 -0.89
C LEU A 105 3.06 -18.38 0.53
N ALA A 106 2.64 -17.62 1.54
CA ALA A 106 2.65 -18.01 2.94
C ALA A 106 1.28 -17.79 3.55
N ASP A 107 0.55 -18.88 3.77
CA ASP A 107 -0.70 -18.87 4.52
C ASP A 107 -0.39 -18.86 6.02
N ILE A 108 -0.56 -17.69 6.65
CA ILE A 108 -0.23 -17.47 8.06
C ILE A 108 -1.54 -17.21 8.80
N ASN A 109 -1.81 -17.99 9.85
CA ASN A 109 -2.97 -17.81 10.72
C ASN A 109 -3.11 -16.39 11.28
N VAL A 110 -1.99 -15.67 11.38
CA VAL A 110 -1.89 -14.33 11.96
C VAL A 110 -1.49 -13.29 10.89
N GLY A 111 -2.06 -13.41 9.68
CA GLY A 111 -1.67 -12.62 8.52
C GLY A 111 -1.81 -11.10 8.69
N ILE A 112 -2.85 -10.64 9.38
CA ILE A 112 -3.03 -9.20 9.66
C ILE A 112 -1.93 -8.64 10.58
N LEU A 113 -1.57 -9.35 11.66
CA LEU A 113 -0.53 -8.86 12.57
C LEU A 113 0.84 -8.86 11.90
N TYR A 114 1.07 -9.79 10.96
CA TYR A 114 2.25 -9.75 10.12
C TYR A 114 2.32 -8.47 9.28
N LEU A 115 1.22 -8.08 8.63
CA LEU A 115 1.18 -6.83 7.85
C LEU A 115 1.45 -5.61 8.72
N PHE A 116 0.88 -5.54 9.93
CA PHE A 116 1.18 -4.47 10.90
C PHE A 116 2.65 -4.43 11.34
N ALA A 117 3.24 -5.60 11.58
CA ALA A 117 4.66 -5.67 11.94
C ALA A 117 5.54 -5.13 10.81
N VAL A 118 5.20 -5.44 9.55
CA VAL A 118 5.96 -4.96 8.39
C VAL A 118 5.72 -3.47 8.11
N SER A 119 4.50 -2.95 8.25
CA SER A 119 4.22 -1.50 8.11
C SER A 119 4.98 -0.68 9.14
N SER A 120 4.96 -1.11 10.40
CA SER A 120 5.70 -0.48 11.50
C SER A 120 7.22 -0.48 11.24
N LEU A 121 7.76 -1.56 10.65
CA LEU A 121 9.17 -1.61 10.21
C LEU A 121 9.45 -0.64 9.04
N GLY A 122 8.48 -0.43 8.16
CA GLY A 122 8.58 0.50 7.01
C GLY A 122 8.85 1.94 7.45
N VAL A 123 8.28 2.37 8.58
CA VAL A 123 8.52 3.70 9.16
C VAL A 123 10.00 3.90 9.51
N TYR A 124 10.68 2.87 10.02
CA TYR A 124 12.12 2.96 10.32
C TYR A 124 12.94 3.19 9.06
N GLY A 125 12.56 2.60 7.93
CA GLY A 125 13.24 2.80 6.65
C GLY A 125 13.26 4.28 6.24
N ILE A 126 12.15 5.00 6.45
CA ILE A 126 12.04 6.43 6.13
C ILE A 126 12.84 7.30 7.10
N ILE A 127 12.79 7.00 8.41
CA ILE A 127 13.58 7.72 9.41
C ILE A 127 15.09 7.56 9.15
N MET A 128 15.53 6.33 8.84
CA MET A 128 16.93 6.06 8.49
C MET A 128 17.37 6.86 7.27
N GLY A 129 16.52 6.97 6.24
CA GLY A 129 16.82 7.74 5.03
C GLY A 129 17.01 9.24 5.32
N GLY A 130 16.12 9.83 6.11
CA GLY A 130 16.24 11.23 6.51
C GLY A 130 17.44 11.50 7.42
N TRP A 131 17.70 10.64 8.39
CA TRP A 131 18.80 10.80 9.34
C TRP A 131 20.18 10.62 8.66
N ALA A 132 20.29 9.68 7.73
CA ALA A 132 21.54 9.39 7.04
C ALA A 132 22.08 10.57 6.22
N SER A 133 21.18 11.42 5.71
CA SER A 133 21.52 12.61 4.92
C SER A 133 22.33 13.67 5.69
N ASN A 134 22.26 13.66 7.02
CA ASN A 134 22.90 14.63 7.92
C ASN A 134 22.63 16.11 7.54
N SER A 135 21.42 16.39 7.04
CA SER A 135 20.91 17.73 6.74
C SER A 135 19.62 17.99 7.52
N LYS A 136 19.39 19.25 7.92
CA LYS A 136 18.26 19.60 8.81
C LYS A 136 16.91 19.42 8.12
N TYR A 137 16.77 19.82 6.86
CA TYR A 137 15.49 19.78 6.15
C TYR A 137 15.04 18.34 5.84
N PRO A 138 15.90 17.44 5.31
CA PRO A 138 15.51 16.06 5.06
C PRO A 138 15.19 15.29 6.34
N PHE A 139 15.91 15.60 7.43
CA PHE A 139 15.62 15.01 8.74
C PHE A 139 14.25 15.45 9.29
N LEU A 140 13.93 16.75 9.21
CA LEU A 140 12.60 17.25 9.60
C LEU A 140 11.49 16.68 8.70
N GLY A 141 11.75 16.51 7.41
CA GLY A 141 10.86 15.83 6.47
C GLY A 141 10.57 14.39 6.89
N ALA A 142 11.60 13.60 7.15
CA ALA A 142 11.46 12.21 7.58
C ALA A 142 10.69 12.07 8.89
N ILE A 143 10.96 12.92 9.89
CA ILE A 143 10.21 12.88 11.16
C ILE A 143 8.73 13.18 10.94
N ARG A 144 8.41 14.16 10.08
CA ARG A 144 7.02 14.49 9.76
C ARG A 144 6.32 13.35 9.03
N SER A 145 6.96 12.72 8.03
CA SER A 145 6.42 11.53 7.36
C SER A 145 6.19 10.40 8.36
N ALA A 146 7.19 10.11 9.20
CA ALA A 146 7.10 9.02 10.16
C ALA A 146 5.98 9.23 11.17
N ALA A 147 5.84 10.45 11.71
CA ALA A 147 4.76 10.79 12.63
C ALA A 147 3.38 10.66 11.98
N GLN A 148 3.27 11.03 10.71
CA GLN A 148 2.05 10.85 9.92
C GLN A 148 1.74 9.35 9.74
N MET A 149 2.68 8.57 9.24
CA MET A 149 2.49 7.14 8.98
C MET A 149 2.02 6.40 10.23
N VAL A 150 2.71 6.58 11.36
CA VAL A 150 2.35 5.96 12.64
C VAL A 150 0.96 6.40 13.12
N SER A 151 0.61 7.67 12.96
CA SER A 151 -0.71 8.17 13.40
C SER A 151 -1.86 7.53 12.62
N TYR A 152 -1.68 7.29 11.33
CA TYR A 152 -2.70 6.66 10.49
C TYR A 152 -2.68 5.13 10.55
N GLU A 153 -1.54 4.53 10.89
CA GLU A 153 -1.42 3.09 11.19
C GLU A 153 -2.30 2.70 12.38
N VAL A 154 -2.35 3.52 13.44
CA VAL A 154 -3.26 3.29 14.58
C VAL A 154 -4.73 3.35 14.14
N SER A 155 -5.09 4.31 13.28
CA SER A 155 -6.45 4.40 12.73
C SER A 155 -6.79 3.14 11.96
N ILE A 156 -5.91 2.68 11.06
CA ILE A 156 -6.07 1.45 10.28
C ILE A 156 -6.19 0.23 11.19
N GLY A 157 -5.41 0.16 12.27
CA GLY A 157 -5.54 -0.83 13.35
C GLY A 157 -6.96 -0.99 13.85
N VAL A 158 -7.57 0.11 14.29
CA VAL A 158 -8.94 0.11 14.81
C VAL A 158 -9.98 -0.24 13.74
N ILE A 159 -9.75 0.18 12.49
CA ILE A 159 -10.64 -0.15 11.37
C ILE A 159 -10.59 -1.65 11.05
N ILE A 160 -9.40 -2.26 11.07
CA ILE A 160 -9.26 -3.70 10.83
C ILE A 160 -9.90 -4.50 11.96
N ILE A 161 -9.83 -4.05 13.21
CA ILE A 161 -10.54 -4.69 14.33
C ILE A 161 -12.05 -4.78 14.05
N ASN A 162 -12.67 -3.76 13.44
CA ASN A 162 -14.09 -3.84 13.05
C ASN A 162 -14.37 -5.00 12.07
N VAL A 163 -13.51 -5.18 11.07
CA VAL A 163 -13.65 -6.25 10.09
C VAL A 163 -13.42 -7.61 10.76
N LEU A 164 -12.43 -7.69 11.66
CA LEU A 164 -12.12 -8.92 12.40
C LEU A 164 -13.27 -9.39 13.29
N LEU A 165 -14.01 -8.47 13.91
CA LEU A 165 -15.20 -8.81 14.70
C LEU A 165 -16.29 -9.50 13.86
N CYS A 166 -16.39 -9.17 12.57
CA CYS A 166 -17.34 -9.80 11.65
C CYS A 166 -16.88 -11.18 11.16
N VAL A 167 -15.58 -11.47 11.17
CA VAL A 167 -15.01 -12.71 10.60
C VAL A 167 -14.66 -13.75 11.66
N GLY A 168 -14.05 -13.34 12.78
CA GLY A 168 -13.57 -14.25 13.84
C GLY A 168 -12.19 -14.87 13.59
N SER A 169 -11.58 -14.68 12.41
CA SER A 169 -10.24 -15.16 12.06
C SER A 169 -9.29 -14.01 11.68
N LEU A 170 -7.99 -14.18 11.95
CA LEU A 170 -6.91 -13.26 11.58
C LEU A 170 -6.25 -13.63 10.23
N ASN A 171 -6.64 -14.77 9.65
CA ASN A 171 -6.14 -15.19 8.34
C ASN A 171 -6.82 -14.37 7.23
N LEU A 172 -6.02 -13.85 6.30
CA LEU A 172 -6.52 -13.08 5.16
C LEU A 172 -7.42 -13.92 4.25
N SER A 173 -7.17 -15.23 4.13
CA SER A 173 -7.99 -16.09 3.27
C SER A 173 -9.40 -16.27 3.83
N ASP A 174 -9.50 -16.51 5.14
CA ASP A 174 -10.78 -16.65 5.84
C ASP A 174 -11.59 -15.35 5.78
N ILE A 175 -10.92 -14.19 5.84
CA ILE A 175 -11.57 -12.88 5.72
C ILE A 175 -12.21 -12.70 4.35
N VAL A 176 -11.57 -13.18 3.28
CA VAL A 176 -12.17 -13.13 1.93
C VAL A 176 -13.35 -14.08 1.85
N LEU A 177 -13.22 -15.31 2.37
CA LEU A 177 -14.29 -16.30 2.34
C LEU A 177 -15.53 -15.88 3.14
N ALA A 178 -15.34 -15.19 4.26
CA ALA A 178 -16.45 -14.61 5.04
C ALA A 178 -17.26 -13.55 4.27
N GLN A 179 -16.72 -13.01 3.17
CA GLN A 179 -17.39 -12.01 2.32
C GLN A 179 -18.12 -12.64 1.13
N LYS A 180 -18.36 -13.96 1.13
CA LYS A 180 -19.05 -14.65 0.03
C LYS A 180 -20.48 -14.16 -0.18
N ASP A 181 -21.23 -14.00 0.91
CA ASP A 181 -22.65 -13.61 0.82
C ASP A 181 -22.82 -12.09 0.67
N LEU A 182 -22.09 -11.32 1.47
CA LEU A 182 -22.14 -9.85 1.46
C LEU A 182 -20.74 -9.27 1.67
N TRP A 183 -20.34 -8.36 0.79
CA TRP A 183 -19.09 -7.63 0.93
C TRP A 183 -19.16 -6.64 2.09
N PHE A 184 -18.07 -6.53 2.86
CA PHE A 184 -18.03 -5.66 4.02
C PHE A 184 -18.10 -4.16 3.69
N VAL A 185 -17.92 -3.75 2.42
CA VAL A 185 -18.21 -2.37 1.97
C VAL A 185 -19.63 -1.95 2.29
N ILE A 186 -20.59 -2.87 2.22
CA ILE A 186 -22.02 -2.54 2.38
C ILE A 186 -22.36 -2.23 3.85
N PRO A 187 -22.12 -3.14 4.82
CA PRO A 187 -22.38 -2.86 6.22
C PRO A 187 -21.39 -1.86 6.83
N LEU A 188 -20.11 -1.90 6.44
CA LEU A 188 -19.04 -1.10 7.02
C LEU A 188 -18.62 0.07 6.11
N PHE A 189 -19.55 0.63 5.33
CA PHE A 189 -19.23 1.69 4.35
C PHE A 189 -18.48 2.89 4.93
N PRO A 190 -18.85 3.47 6.10
CA PRO A 190 -18.09 4.57 6.69
C PRO A 190 -16.66 4.17 7.04
N MET A 191 -16.45 2.93 7.47
CA MET A 191 -15.14 2.39 7.81
C MET A 191 -14.28 2.18 6.57
N PHE A 192 -14.87 1.75 5.46
CA PHE A 192 -14.18 1.67 4.17
C PHE A 192 -13.66 3.04 3.73
N ILE A 193 -14.47 4.11 3.87
CA ILE A 193 -14.03 5.47 3.52
C ILE A 193 -12.85 5.90 4.40
N ILE A 194 -12.95 5.69 5.71
CA ILE A 194 -11.88 6.08 6.64
C ILE A 194 -10.62 5.24 6.40
N PHE A 195 -10.77 3.95 6.08
CA PHE A 195 -9.65 3.08 5.72
C PHE A 195 -8.95 3.61 4.47
N PHE A 196 -9.73 3.92 3.44
CA PHE A 196 -9.22 4.42 2.18
C PHE A 196 -8.47 5.76 2.34
N ILE A 197 -9.01 6.70 3.14
CA ILE A 197 -8.34 7.97 3.43
C ILE A 197 -7.09 7.74 4.31
N SER A 198 -7.17 6.83 5.29
CA SER A 198 -6.02 6.52 6.14
C SER A 198 -4.89 5.85 5.35
N ALA A 199 -5.23 4.98 4.39
CA ALA A 199 -4.27 4.34 3.48
C ALA A 199 -3.57 5.34 2.54
N LEU A 200 -4.29 6.37 2.07
CA LEU A 200 -3.68 7.50 1.34
C LEU A 200 -2.69 8.28 2.22
N ALA A 201 -3.03 8.48 3.49
CA ALA A 201 -2.17 9.19 4.44
C ALA A 201 -0.95 8.36 4.86
N GLU A 202 -1.09 7.05 5.08
CA GLU A 202 0.03 6.16 5.40
C GLU A 202 1.05 6.08 4.25
N THR A 203 0.58 6.09 3.00
CA THR A 203 1.47 6.04 1.83
C THR A 203 2.04 7.40 1.42
N ASN A 204 1.83 8.45 2.22
CA ASN A 204 2.31 9.81 1.98
C ASN A 204 1.93 10.38 0.60
N ARG A 205 0.77 9.98 0.04
CA ARG A 205 0.38 10.40 -1.32
C ARG A 205 -0.41 11.71 -1.32
N PRO A 206 -0.30 12.58 -2.35
CA PRO A 206 -1.13 13.77 -2.40
C PRO A 206 -2.61 13.37 -2.38
N PRO A 207 -3.45 13.99 -1.54
CA PRO A 207 -3.31 15.31 -0.88
C PRO A 207 -2.55 15.33 0.46
N PHE A 208 -2.13 14.19 0.98
CA PHE A 208 -1.48 14.02 2.29
C PHE A 208 0.06 13.94 2.20
N ASP A 209 0.61 14.46 1.12
CA ASP A 209 2.02 14.42 0.81
C ASP A 209 2.73 15.69 1.33
N LEU A 210 2.94 15.70 2.63
CA LEU A 210 3.57 16.76 3.39
C LEU A 210 5.12 16.75 3.33
N PRO A 211 5.80 15.60 3.18
CA PRO A 211 7.25 15.55 3.04
C PRO A 211 7.73 15.88 1.63
N GLU A 212 6.99 15.50 0.58
CA GLU A 212 7.38 15.76 -0.82
C GLU A 212 6.92 17.14 -1.31
N ALA A 213 6.15 17.88 -0.51
CA ALA A 213 5.67 19.21 -0.86
C ALA A 213 6.81 20.16 -1.23
N GLU A 214 6.91 20.47 -2.53
CA GLU A 214 7.88 21.39 -3.13
C GLU A 214 7.94 22.75 -2.43
N ALA A 215 6.82 23.19 -1.85
CA ALA A 215 6.72 24.47 -1.15
C ALA A 215 7.33 24.47 0.26
N GLU A 216 7.49 23.31 0.92
CA GLU A 216 7.97 23.23 2.30
C GLU A 216 9.33 22.55 2.42
N LEU A 217 9.49 21.33 1.88
CA LEU A 217 10.64 20.48 2.17
C LEU A 217 11.27 19.80 0.94
N VAL A 218 10.84 20.16 -0.27
CA VAL A 218 11.45 19.76 -1.57
C VAL A 218 11.81 18.26 -1.61
N ALA A 219 10.85 17.34 -1.61
CA ALA A 219 11.11 15.88 -1.60
C ALA A 219 11.64 15.28 -0.27
N GLY A 220 11.72 16.06 0.82
CA GLY A 220 11.88 15.55 2.19
C GLY A 220 13.10 14.65 2.38
N TYR A 221 12.87 13.38 2.73
CA TYR A 221 13.95 12.40 2.96
C TYR A 221 14.62 11.90 1.66
N GLN A 222 14.06 12.20 0.49
CA GLN A 222 14.57 11.74 -0.80
C GLN A 222 15.51 12.77 -1.46
N THR A 223 15.62 14.00 -0.94
CA THR A 223 16.37 15.13 -1.52
C THR A 223 17.80 14.79 -1.95
N GLU A 224 18.54 14.13 -1.07
CA GLU A 224 19.98 13.86 -1.24
C GLU A 224 20.23 12.58 -2.03
N TYR A 225 19.17 11.79 -2.29
CA TYR A 225 19.29 10.51 -2.98
C TYR A 225 19.30 10.70 -4.49
N SER A 226 20.16 9.91 -5.16
CA SER A 226 20.34 9.96 -6.61
C SER A 226 20.44 8.56 -7.22
N GLY A 227 20.31 8.51 -8.55
CA GLY A 227 20.39 7.27 -9.33
C GLY A 227 19.45 6.18 -8.83
N MET A 228 20.00 4.98 -8.64
CA MET A 228 19.24 3.80 -8.23
C MET A 228 18.69 3.89 -6.79
N MET A 229 19.38 4.57 -5.86
CA MET A 229 18.90 4.68 -4.48
C MET A 229 17.61 5.50 -4.38
N TYR A 230 17.50 6.55 -5.19
CA TYR A 230 16.25 7.31 -5.33
C TYR A 230 15.13 6.43 -5.91
N ALA A 231 15.44 5.67 -6.95
CA ALA A 231 14.46 4.77 -7.57
C ALA A 231 13.94 3.70 -6.60
N MET A 232 14.78 3.19 -5.69
CA MET A 232 14.37 2.21 -4.68
C MET A 232 13.32 2.77 -3.70
N PHE A 233 13.44 4.02 -3.25
CA PHE A 233 12.41 4.65 -2.42
C PHE A 233 11.08 4.75 -3.18
N TRP A 234 11.11 5.20 -4.42
CA TRP A 234 9.90 5.29 -5.26
C TRP A 234 9.26 3.93 -5.52
N LEU A 235 10.05 2.92 -5.86
CA LEU A 235 9.55 1.56 -6.06
C LEU A 235 8.93 1.01 -4.78
N GLY A 236 9.56 1.25 -3.62
CA GLY A 236 9.01 0.86 -2.32
C GLY A 236 7.69 1.57 -2.00
N GLU A 237 7.60 2.88 -2.24
CA GLU A 237 6.37 3.64 -2.03
C GLU A 237 5.23 3.16 -2.93
N TYR A 238 5.47 2.96 -4.23
CA TYR A 238 4.44 2.42 -5.13
C TYR A 238 4.07 0.97 -4.80
N ALA A 239 5.02 0.15 -4.32
CA ALA A 239 4.72 -1.20 -3.83
C ALA A 239 3.82 -1.15 -2.58
N ASN A 240 4.05 -0.21 -1.66
CA ASN A 240 3.18 0.02 -0.51
C ASN A 240 1.80 0.56 -0.92
N ILE A 241 1.71 1.46 -1.90
CA ILE A 241 0.41 1.93 -2.43
C ILE A 241 -0.42 0.77 -2.95
N LEU A 242 0.19 -0.10 -3.75
CA LEU A 242 -0.48 -1.30 -4.23
C LEU A 242 -0.87 -2.24 -3.09
N LEU A 243 0.00 -2.39 -2.09
CA LEU A 243 -0.27 -3.23 -0.92
C LEU A 243 -1.50 -2.74 -0.16
N MET A 244 -1.59 -1.43 0.09
CA MET A 244 -2.74 -0.84 0.76
C MET A 244 -4.02 -0.96 -0.07
N CYS A 245 -3.93 -0.88 -1.40
CA CYS A 245 -5.06 -1.17 -2.28
C CYS A 245 -5.46 -2.65 -2.21
N ALA A 246 -4.49 -3.58 -2.14
CA ALA A 246 -4.76 -5.01 -1.97
C ALA A 246 -5.42 -5.30 -0.62
N MET A 247 -4.94 -4.70 0.47
CA MET A 247 -5.56 -4.78 1.78
C MET A 247 -7.00 -4.25 1.76
N GLY A 248 -7.24 -3.09 1.15
CA GLY A 248 -8.60 -2.55 1.00
C GLY A 248 -9.52 -3.47 0.20
N SER A 249 -8.99 -4.12 -0.84
CA SER A 249 -9.74 -5.10 -1.61
C SER A 249 -10.09 -6.35 -0.79
N ILE A 250 -9.14 -6.86 -0.02
CA ILE A 250 -9.31 -8.07 0.82
C ILE A 250 -10.28 -7.80 1.96
N LEU A 251 -10.12 -6.68 2.67
CA LEU A 251 -10.88 -6.37 3.87
C LEU A 251 -12.31 -5.92 3.59
N PHE A 252 -12.58 -5.31 2.43
CA PHE A 252 -13.88 -4.68 2.18
C PHE A 252 -14.56 -5.17 0.89
N LEU A 253 -13.81 -5.32 -0.21
CA LEU A 253 -14.38 -5.62 -1.53
C LEU A 253 -14.39 -7.11 -1.87
N GLY A 254 -14.27 -8.01 -0.89
CA GLY A 254 -14.35 -9.46 -1.10
C GLY A 254 -13.16 -10.06 -1.85
N GLY A 255 -11.98 -9.45 -1.82
CA GLY A 255 -10.74 -10.04 -2.35
C GLY A 255 -10.86 -10.56 -3.79
N TRP A 256 -10.63 -11.87 -3.99
CA TRP A 256 -10.75 -12.53 -5.29
C TRP A 256 -12.16 -13.02 -5.66
N LEU A 257 -13.17 -12.82 -4.80
CA LEU A 257 -14.53 -13.26 -5.07
C LEU A 257 -15.16 -12.47 -6.23
N SER A 258 -15.98 -13.16 -7.02
CA SER A 258 -16.83 -12.53 -8.03
C SER A 258 -17.87 -11.63 -7.36
N PRO A 259 -18.25 -10.48 -7.96
CA PRO A 259 -19.37 -9.68 -7.47
C PRO A 259 -20.73 -10.40 -7.55
N ILE A 260 -20.88 -11.30 -8.52
CA ILE A 260 -22.12 -12.04 -8.75
C ILE A 260 -21.76 -13.46 -9.22
N ASP A 261 -22.32 -14.47 -8.55
CA ASP A 261 -22.18 -15.89 -8.92
C ASP A 261 -23.04 -16.27 -10.13
N LEU A 262 -23.00 -15.48 -11.20
CA LEU A 262 -23.71 -15.72 -12.45
C LEU A 262 -22.72 -15.94 -13.60
N PHE A 263 -23.06 -16.84 -14.52
CA PHE A 263 -22.39 -16.93 -15.82
C PHE A 263 -22.60 -15.61 -16.59
N PRO A 264 -21.57 -14.91 -17.10
CA PRO A 264 -20.18 -15.34 -17.39
C PRO A 264 -19.12 -14.96 -16.33
N PHE A 265 -19.48 -14.31 -15.23
CA PHE A 265 -18.52 -13.79 -14.24
C PHE A 265 -17.75 -14.88 -13.48
N ASN A 266 -18.34 -16.07 -13.31
CA ASN A 266 -17.69 -17.23 -12.70
C ASN A 266 -16.58 -17.86 -13.57
N VAL A 267 -16.55 -17.59 -14.87
CA VAL A 267 -15.53 -18.14 -15.78
C VAL A 267 -14.20 -17.38 -15.64
N ILE A 268 -14.25 -16.15 -15.13
CA ILE A 268 -13.06 -15.31 -14.97
C ILE A 268 -12.23 -15.85 -13.79
N PRO A 269 -10.92 -16.12 -13.99
CA PRO A 269 -10.04 -16.57 -12.91
C PRO A 269 -10.04 -15.63 -11.70
N ALA A 270 -10.07 -16.21 -10.49
CA ALA A 270 -10.09 -15.49 -9.22
C ALA A 270 -8.99 -14.41 -9.08
N PRO A 271 -7.72 -14.65 -9.49
CA PRO A 271 -6.68 -13.61 -9.39
C PRO A 271 -6.98 -12.35 -10.20
N ILE A 272 -7.72 -12.47 -11.31
CA ILE A 272 -8.06 -11.32 -12.17
C ILE A 272 -9.03 -10.39 -11.44
N TRP A 273 -9.97 -10.94 -10.66
CA TRP A 273 -10.90 -10.13 -9.86
C TRP A 273 -10.17 -9.30 -8.81
N LEU A 274 -9.20 -9.91 -8.11
CA LEU A 274 -8.38 -9.19 -7.15
C LEU A 274 -7.60 -8.06 -7.84
N ILE A 275 -6.96 -8.34 -8.97
CA ILE A 275 -6.21 -7.34 -9.75
C ILE A 275 -7.13 -6.20 -10.20
N LEU A 276 -8.34 -6.49 -10.68
CA LEU A 276 -9.30 -5.46 -11.10
C LEU A 276 -9.73 -4.56 -9.94
N LYS A 277 -9.97 -5.12 -8.75
CA LYS A 277 -10.34 -4.36 -7.55
C LYS A 277 -9.17 -3.53 -7.02
N ILE A 278 -7.95 -4.07 -7.04
CA ILE A 278 -6.73 -3.31 -6.74
C ILE A 278 -6.59 -2.13 -7.71
N LEU A 279 -6.74 -2.36 -9.02
CA LEU A 279 -6.66 -1.32 -10.03
C LEU A 279 -7.78 -0.27 -9.85
N PHE A 280 -8.99 -0.69 -9.49
CA PHE A 280 -10.09 0.22 -9.19
C PHE A 280 -9.74 1.15 -8.01
N LEU A 281 -9.27 0.60 -6.89
CA LEU A 281 -8.84 1.40 -5.74
C LEU A 281 -7.65 2.29 -6.09
N PHE A 282 -6.71 1.79 -6.88
CA PHE A 282 -5.58 2.59 -7.35
C PHE A 282 -6.01 3.77 -8.25
N ILE A 283 -6.98 3.56 -9.16
CA ILE A 283 -7.54 4.65 -9.98
C ILE A 283 -8.21 5.70 -9.09
N LEU A 284 -8.90 5.30 -8.02
CA LEU A 284 -9.44 6.23 -7.04
C LEU A 284 -8.34 7.01 -6.32
N PHE A 285 -7.23 6.37 -5.92
CA PHE A 285 -6.05 7.04 -5.34
C PHE A 285 -5.52 8.11 -6.30
N ALA A 286 -5.30 7.73 -7.57
CA ALA A 286 -4.76 8.63 -8.60
C ALA A 286 -5.73 9.79 -8.93
N LEU A 287 -7.04 9.53 -8.90
CA LEU A 287 -8.07 10.54 -9.14
C LEU A 287 -8.12 11.57 -8.00
N ILE A 288 -8.05 11.12 -6.74
CA ILE A 288 -8.07 12.00 -5.57
C ILE A 288 -6.85 12.90 -5.54
N LYS A 289 -5.68 12.37 -5.88
CA LYS A 289 -4.46 13.16 -6.10
C LYS A 289 -4.67 14.29 -7.11
N ALA A 290 -5.48 14.08 -8.14
CA ALA A 290 -5.72 15.07 -9.19
C ALA A 290 -6.76 16.13 -8.81
N ILE A 291 -7.73 15.78 -7.95
CA ILE A 291 -8.89 16.62 -7.63
C ILE A 291 -8.69 17.43 -6.34
N VAL A 292 -8.06 16.82 -5.32
CA VAL A 292 -8.08 17.36 -3.97
C VAL A 292 -6.84 18.24 -3.70
N PRO A 293 -7.01 19.46 -3.15
CA PRO A 293 -5.89 20.28 -2.69
C PRO A 293 -5.10 19.60 -1.56
N ARG A 294 -3.84 19.98 -1.42
CA ARG A 294 -2.99 19.47 -0.33
C ARG A 294 -3.48 19.96 1.03
N TYR A 295 -3.40 19.07 2.03
CA TYR A 295 -3.60 19.45 3.43
C TYR A 295 -2.32 20.01 4.04
N ARG A 296 -2.46 20.81 5.10
CA ARG A 296 -1.34 21.18 5.96
C ARG A 296 -1.13 20.13 7.05
N TYR A 297 0.12 19.96 7.51
CA TYR A 297 0.48 18.98 8.55
C TYR A 297 -0.35 19.09 9.82
N ASP A 298 -0.55 20.31 10.33
CA ASP A 298 -1.37 20.52 11.53
C ASP A 298 -2.83 20.09 11.36
N GLN A 299 -3.38 20.19 10.14
CA GLN A 299 -4.76 19.79 9.83
C GLN A 299 -4.86 18.27 9.67
N LEU A 300 -3.87 17.68 8.99
CA LEU A 300 -3.76 16.24 8.82
C LEU A 300 -3.66 15.51 10.16
N MET A 301 -2.77 15.97 11.05
CA MET A 301 -2.63 15.36 12.38
C MET A 301 -3.91 15.51 13.22
N LYS A 302 -4.62 16.64 13.11
CA LYS A 302 -5.93 16.83 13.75
C LYS A 302 -6.99 15.89 13.18
N LEU A 303 -7.00 15.65 11.87
CA LEU A 303 -7.95 14.76 11.21
C LEU A 303 -7.78 13.32 11.73
N GLY A 304 -6.54 12.81 11.77
CA GLY A 304 -6.26 11.47 12.30
C GLY A 304 -6.67 11.31 13.77
N TRP A 305 -6.16 12.18 14.65
CA TRP A 305 -6.32 12.04 16.10
C TRP A 305 -7.68 12.48 16.65
N LYS A 306 -8.30 13.52 16.08
CA LYS A 306 -9.56 14.08 16.62
C LYS A 306 -10.80 13.57 15.91
N ILE A 307 -10.69 13.09 14.67
CA ILE A 307 -11.84 12.68 13.87
C ILE A 307 -11.80 11.18 13.62
N PHE A 308 -10.75 10.67 12.97
CA PHE A 308 -10.72 9.26 12.55
C PHE A 308 -10.63 8.29 13.72
N LEU A 309 -9.72 8.51 14.67
CA LEU A 309 -9.54 7.60 15.80
C LEU A 309 -10.78 7.54 16.72
N PRO A 310 -11.40 8.66 17.14
CA PRO A 310 -12.63 8.58 17.94
C PRO A 310 -13.79 7.95 17.17
N PHE A 311 -13.93 8.28 15.87
CA PHE A 311 -15.01 7.74 15.06
C PHE A 311 -14.85 6.23 14.85
N SER A 312 -13.65 5.75 14.53
CA SER A 312 -13.39 4.32 14.33
C SER A 312 -13.61 3.52 15.62
N LEU A 313 -13.21 4.06 16.78
CA LEU A 313 -13.47 3.45 18.09
C LEU A 313 -14.96 3.35 18.42
N ILE A 314 -15.72 4.43 18.20
CA ILE A 314 -17.19 4.40 18.39
C ILE A 314 -17.79 3.32 17.47
N TYR A 315 -17.30 3.21 16.24
CA TYR A 315 -17.78 2.22 15.31
C TYR A 315 -17.46 0.78 15.73
N VAL A 316 -16.29 0.52 16.35
CA VAL A 316 -15.98 -0.80 16.96
C VAL A 316 -17.02 -1.18 18.01
N VAL A 317 -17.38 -0.24 18.88
CA VAL A 317 -18.40 -0.51 19.91
C VAL A 317 -19.76 -0.77 19.28
N LEU A 318 -20.13 -0.01 18.24
CA LEU A 318 -21.39 -0.20 17.52
C LEU A 318 -21.46 -1.54 16.79
N THR A 319 -20.41 -1.94 16.08
CA THR A 319 -20.34 -3.23 15.38
C THR A 319 -20.39 -4.39 16.36
N ALA A 320 -19.60 -4.34 17.44
CA ALA A 320 -19.63 -5.35 18.50
C ALA A 320 -21.03 -5.47 19.15
N SER A 321 -21.66 -4.33 19.48
CA SER A 321 -23.00 -4.31 20.10
C SER A 321 -24.07 -4.85 19.17
N PHE A 322 -24.00 -4.50 17.87
CA PHE A 322 -24.94 -5.00 16.86
C PHE A 322 -24.81 -6.52 16.69
N LEU A 323 -23.59 -7.04 16.53
CA LEU A 323 -23.35 -8.47 16.37
C LEU A 323 -23.80 -9.26 17.61
N MET A 324 -23.55 -8.75 18.81
CA MET A 324 -23.98 -9.38 20.05
C MET A 324 -25.51 -9.35 20.24
N TYR A 325 -26.17 -8.24 19.89
CA TYR A 325 -27.63 -8.11 20.04
C TYR A 325 -28.40 -9.06 19.11
N PHE A 326 -27.90 -9.28 17.90
CA PHE A 326 -28.52 -10.18 16.92
C PHE A 326 -27.97 -11.62 16.96
N ASP A 327 -27.06 -11.93 17.89
CA ASP A 327 -26.37 -13.23 17.99
C ASP A 327 -25.72 -13.68 16.67
N LEU A 328 -25.18 -12.70 15.92
CA LEU A 328 -24.51 -12.87 14.62
C LEU A 328 -22.99 -12.96 14.76
N LEU A 329 -22.49 -13.18 15.97
CA LEU A 329 -21.05 -13.33 16.17
C LEU A 329 -20.56 -14.60 15.45
N PRO A 330 -19.47 -14.50 14.66
CA PRO A 330 -18.88 -15.68 14.04
C PRO A 330 -18.40 -16.62 15.15
N GLY A 331 -19.09 -17.74 15.30
CA GLY A 331 -18.67 -18.84 16.16
C GLY A 331 -17.59 -19.66 15.46
N ASN A 332 -16.66 -20.20 16.24
CA ASN A 332 -15.92 -21.39 15.84
C ASN A 332 -16.83 -22.61 15.86
#